data_AF-A0A1G4TXB1-F1
#
_entry.id   AF-A0A1G4TXB1-F1
#
_cell.length_a   1.000
_cell.length_b   1.000
_cell.length_c   1.000
_cell.angle_alpha   90.00
_cell.angle_beta   90.00
_cell.angle_gamma   90.00
#
_symmetry.space_group_name_H-M   'P 1'
#
loop_
_entity.id
_entity.type
_entity.pdbx_description
1 polymer ?
#
loop_
_entity_poly.entity_id
_entity_poly.type
_entity_poly.pdbx_seq_one_letter_code
_entity_poly.pdbx_strand_id
1 'polypeptide(L)'
;MPEMTVFAGCNGAGKSTLIEHYGEEFKTIINPDLFARVLNPENPRKADLSAGKQALKEIRDCLDSGRSFAVETTLASEFYLKRMEEARSRGYRVYLYYVGLQDVQLHVDRVRTRIIEGGHFIATNDILRRYDASLSNINAFGQT
;
A
#
# COMPACT_ATOMS: atom_id res chain seq x y z
N MET A 1 9.65 -11.86 17.94
CA MET A 1 8.87 -10.59 17.93
C MET A 1 8.20 -10.50 16.56
N PRO A 2 6.89 -10.27 16.47
CA PRO A 2 6.21 -10.17 15.18
C PRO A 2 6.58 -8.86 14.47
N GLU A 3 6.48 -8.86 13.14
CA GLU A 3 6.93 -7.76 12.29
C GLU A 3 5.81 -7.27 11.38
N MET A 4 5.63 -5.95 11.29
CA MET A 4 4.77 -5.30 10.32
C MET A 4 5.64 -4.52 9.34
N THR A 5 5.64 -4.92 8.07
CA THR A 5 6.38 -4.23 7.02
C THR A 5 5.43 -3.44 6.13
N VAL A 6 5.71 -2.15 5.93
CA VAL A 6 4.86 -1.24 5.16
C VAL A 6 5.62 -0.79 3.92
N PHE A 7 5.13 -1.19 2.75
CA PHE A 7 5.59 -0.67 1.47
C PHE A 7 4.68 0.49 1.06
N ALA A 8 5.20 1.71 1.18
CA ALA A 8 4.47 2.96 1.04
C ALA A 8 4.95 3.77 -0.17
N GLY A 9 4.08 4.63 -0.69
CA GLY A 9 4.40 5.55 -1.79
C GLY A 9 3.34 5.59 -2.89
N CYS A 10 3.32 6.65 -3.69
CA CYS A 10 2.28 6.87 -4.69
C CYS A 10 2.19 5.74 -5.74
N ASN A 11 1.07 5.66 -6.46
CA ASN A 11 0.94 4.74 -7.60
C ASN A 11 2.06 5.00 -8.63
N GLY A 12 2.57 3.95 -9.27
CA GLY A 12 3.69 4.07 -10.21
C GLY A 12 5.08 4.17 -9.57
N ALA A 13 5.20 4.29 -8.24
CA ALA A 13 6.49 4.45 -7.56
C ALA A 13 7.46 3.26 -7.70
N GLY A 14 6.96 2.04 -8.00
CA GLY A 14 7.78 0.82 -8.02
C GLY A 14 7.65 -0.08 -6.78
N LYS A 15 6.66 0.18 -5.91
CA LYS A 15 6.39 -0.66 -4.72
C LYS A 15 6.17 -2.13 -5.06
N SER A 16 5.33 -2.43 -6.05
CA SER A 16 5.05 -3.82 -6.43
C SER A 16 6.30 -4.53 -6.95
N THR A 17 7.16 -3.85 -7.70
CA THR A 17 8.47 -4.39 -8.12
C THR A 17 9.36 -4.70 -6.91
N LEU A 18 9.42 -3.79 -5.93
CA LEU A 18 10.15 -4.04 -4.68
C LEU A 18 9.58 -5.25 -3.94
N ILE A 19 8.26 -5.35 -3.82
CA ILE A 19 7.59 -6.48 -3.20
C ILE A 19 7.84 -7.78 -3.97
N GLU A 20 7.89 -7.78 -5.30
CA GLU A 20 8.20 -8.98 -6.08
C GLU A 20 9.63 -9.48 -5.84
N HIS A 21 10.60 -8.57 -5.68
CA HIS A 21 11.98 -8.93 -5.40
C HIS A 21 12.24 -9.45 -3.98
N TYR A 22 11.50 -8.97 -2.98
CA TYR A 22 11.66 -9.34 -1.57
C TYR A 22 10.49 -10.17 -1.02
N GLY A 23 9.52 -10.51 -1.87
CA GLY A 23 8.20 -10.98 -1.47
C GLY A 23 8.18 -12.36 -0.85
N GLU A 24 9.13 -13.23 -1.25
CA GLU A 24 9.28 -14.58 -0.70
C GLU A 24 9.57 -14.57 0.81
N GLU A 25 10.08 -13.46 1.34
CA GLU A 25 10.31 -13.27 2.77
C GLU A 25 9.00 -13.06 3.55
N PHE A 26 7.91 -12.65 2.88
CA PHE A 26 6.63 -12.32 3.50
C PHE A 26 5.57 -13.39 3.25
N LYS A 27 5.24 -14.17 4.28
CA LYS A 27 4.14 -15.15 4.24
C LYS A 27 2.75 -14.54 4.02
N THR A 28 2.57 -13.27 4.34
CA THR A 28 1.29 -12.56 4.22
C THR A 28 1.54 -11.15 3.72
N ILE A 29 1.03 -10.85 2.52
CA ILE A 29 1.08 -9.52 1.91
C ILE A 29 -0.35 -9.06 1.68
N ILE A 30 -0.72 -7.95 2.33
CA ILE A 30 -2.06 -7.38 2.29
C ILE A 30 -2.03 -6.20 1.32
N ASN A 31 -2.64 -6.38 0.15
CA ASN A 31 -2.76 -5.36 -0.88
C ASN A 31 -4.23 -5.20 -1.31
N PRO A 32 -4.89 -4.07 -0.97
CA PRO A 32 -6.27 -3.82 -1.37
C PRO A 32 -6.49 -3.88 -2.89
N ASP A 33 -5.52 -3.47 -3.72
CA ASP A 33 -5.65 -3.52 -5.17
C ASP A 33 -5.67 -4.98 -5.69
N LEU A 34 -4.94 -5.90 -5.03
CA LEU A 34 -4.99 -7.34 -5.36
C LEU A 34 -6.33 -7.95 -4.94
N PHE A 35 -6.84 -7.60 -3.75
CA PHE A 35 -8.16 -8.06 -3.33
C PHE A 35 -9.27 -7.56 -4.26
N ALA A 36 -9.21 -6.31 -4.70
CA ALA A 36 -10.18 -5.77 -5.65
C ALA A 36 -10.20 -6.57 -6.97
N ARG A 37 -9.02 -6.97 -7.47
CA ARG A 37 -8.89 -7.80 -8.67
C ARG A 37 -9.44 -9.21 -8.49
N VAL A 38 -9.23 -9.83 -7.33
CA VAL A 38 -9.78 -11.16 -7.04
C VAL A 38 -11.30 -11.08 -6.89
N LEU A 39 -11.81 -10.05 -6.23
CA LEU A 39 -13.24 -9.87 -5.97
C LEU A 39 -14.04 -9.51 -7.23
N ASN A 40 -13.48 -8.71 -8.13
CA ASN A 40 -14.11 -8.34 -9.39
C ASN A 40 -13.07 -8.21 -10.51
N PRO A 41 -12.70 -9.32 -11.18
CA PRO A 41 -11.68 -9.30 -12.23
C PRO A 41 -12.03 -8.37 -13.41
N GLU A 42 -13.30 -8.33 -13.81
CA GLU A 42 -13.80 -7.51 -14.91
C GLU A 42 -13.76 -6.01 -14.61
N ASN A 43 -14.02 -5.62 -13.35
CA ASN A 43 -13.99 -4.23 -12.92
C ASN A 43 -13.57 -4.09 -11.44
N PRO A 44 -12.26 -4.15 -11.15
CA PRO A 44 -11.74 -4.12 -9.78
C PRO A 44 -12.19 -2.89 -8.99
N ARG A 45 -12.32 -1.75 -9.66
CA ARG A 45 -12.73 -0.47 -9.04
C ARG A 45 -14.09 -0.52 -8.38
N LYS A 46 -15.01 -1.34 -8.90
CA LYS A 46 -16.32 -1.56 -8.25
C LYS A 46 -16.22 -2.33 -6.94
N ALA A 47 -15.08 -2.99 -6.69
CA ALA A 47 -14.79 -3.73 -5.48
C ALA A 47 -13.88 -2.97 -4.49
N ASP A 48 -13.42 -1.75 -4.79
CA ASP A 48 -12.48 -0.98 -3.94
C ASP A 48 -12.93 -0.92 -2.47
N LEU A 49 -14.23 -0.68 -2.21
CA LEU A 49 -14.78 -0.63 -0.85
C LEU A 49 -14.72 -1.99 -0.13
N SER A 50 -15.10 -3.06 -0.83
CA SER A 50 -15.10 -4.42 -0.28
C SER A 50 -13.68 -4.92 -0.06
N ALA A 51 -12.78 -4.65 -1.00
CA ALA A 51 -11.35 -4.96 -0.92
C ALA A 51 -10.68 -4.21 0.23
N GLY A 52 -11.03 -2.93 0.43
CA GLY A 52 -10.61 -2.16 1.59
C GLY A 52 -11.05 -2.84 2.89
N LYS A 53 -12.34 -3.19 3.02
CA LYS A 53 -12.85 -3.91 4.20
C LYS A 53 -12.15 -5.25 4.45
N GLN A 54 -11.83 -5.99 3.39
CA GLN A 54 -11.08 -7.24 3.50
C GLN A 54 -9.64 -7.00 4.01
N ALA A 55 -8.95 -5.98 3.50
CA ALA A 55 -7.64 -5.59 4.02
C ALA A 55 -7.69 -5.17 5.50
N LEU A 56 -8.71 -4.43 5.91
CA LEU A 56 -8.93 -4.08 7.32
C LEU A 56 -9.13 -5.30 8.21
N LYS A 57 -9.82 -6.32 7.70
CA LYS A 57 -10.03 -7.58 8.41
C LYS A 57 -8.72 -8.33 8.57
N GLU A 58 -7.99 -8.55 7.47
CA GLU A 58 -6.72 -9.30 7.52
C GLU A 58 -5.67 -8.62 8.40
N ILE A 59 -5.56 -7.27 8.36
CA ILE A 59 -4.65 -6.53 9.25
C ILE A 59 -5.01 -6.79 10.72
N ARG A 60 -6.30 -6.72 11.08
CA ARG A 60 -6.73 -7.00 12.47
C ARG A 60 -6.45 -8.44 12.86
N ASP A 61 -6.78 -9.40 11.98
CA ASP A 61 -6.53 -10.81 12.23
C ASP A 61 -5.04 -11.08 12.45
N CYS A 62 -4.14 -10.45 11.67
CA CYS A 62 -2.69 -10.53 11.89
C CYS A 62 -2.28 -9.93 13.24
N LEU A 63 -2.74 -8.72 13.58
CA LEU A 63 -2.42 -8.03 14.83
C LEU A 63 -2.91 -8.78 16.07
N ASP A 64 -4.11 -9.37 16.02
CA ASP A 64 -4.70 -10.12 17.13
C ASP A 64 -4.02 -11.48 17.32
N SER A 65 -3.54 -12.10 16.22
CA SER A 65 -2.87 -13.40 16.25
C SER A 65 -1.35 -13.33 16.42
N GLY A 66 -0.76 -12.13 16.50
CA GLY A 66 0.70 -12.00 16.64
C GLY A 66 1.48 -12.48 15.41
N ARG A 67 0.86 -12.50 14.21
CA ARG A 67 1.50 -12.94 12.97
C ARG A 67 2.22 -11.78 12.29
N SER A 68 3.43 -12.01 11.78
CA SER A 68 4.13 -11.06 10.92
C SER A 68 3.43 -10.91 9.57
N PHE A 69 3.39 -9.71 9.03
CA PHE A 69 2.72 -9.40 7.76
C PHE A 69 3.32 -8.17 7.08
N ALA A 70 3.10 -8.07 5.78
CA ALA A 70 3.40 -6.89 5.00
C ALA A 70 2.12 -6.25 4.45
N VAL A 71 2.15 -4.93 4.23
CA VAL A 71 1.08 -4.18 3.58
C VAL A 71 1.66 -3.37 2.42
N GLU A 72 0.94 -3.31 1.30
CA GLU A 72 1.19 -2.31 0.24
C GLU A 72 0.17 -1.18 0.38
N THR A 73 0.65 0.07 0.38
CA THR A 73 -0.22 1.23 0.48
C THR A 73 0.30 2.42 -0.31
N THR A 74 -0.61 3.30 -0.73
CA THR A 74 -0.23 4.61 -1.26
C THR A 74 0.17 5.59 -0.17
N LEU A 75 -0.12 5.29 1.10
CA LEU A 75 0.01 6.20 2.24
C LEU A 75 -0.75 7.53 2.06
N ALA A 76 -1.76 7.56 1.18
CA ALA A 76 -2.56 8.75 0.93
C ALA A 76 -3.63 9.02 1.99
N SER A 77 -3.69 8.20 3.05
CA SER A 77 -4.52 8.42 4.23
C SER A 77 -3.76 8.01 5.49
N GLU A 78 -4.15 8.60 6.63
CA GLU A 78 -3.58 8.28 7.94
C GLU A 78 -3.87 6.86 8.43
N PHE A 79 -4.72 6.10 7.71
CA PHE A 79 -5.16 4.78 8.14
C PHE A 79 -3.98 3.86 8.47
N TYR A 80 -2.99 3.77 7.57
CA TYR A 80 -1.83 2.90 7.76
C TYR A 80 -0.84 3.45 8.81
N LEU A 81 -0.77 4.78 8.99
CA LEU A 81 0.01 5.39 10.07
C LEU A 81 -0.51 4.92 11.43
N LYS A 82 -1.83 5.02 11.65
CA LYS A 82 -2.49 4.56 12.88
C LYS A 82 -2.33 3.06 13.11
N ARG A 83 -2.33 2.25 12.04
CA ARG A 83 -2.06 0.80 12.16
C ARG A 83 -0.61 0.49 12.53
N MET A 84 0.36 1.28 12.05
CA MET A 84 1.76 1.15 12.47
C MET A 84 1.93 1.48 13.96
N GLU A 85 1.30 2.55 14.44
CA GLU A 85 1.30 2.89 15.87
C GLU A 85 0.67 1.79 16.74
N GLU A 86 -0.47 1.26 16.31
CA GLU A 86 -1.14 0.13 16.97
C GLU A 86 -0.28 -1.14 16.97
N ALA A 87 0.41 -1.44 15.86
CA ALA A 87 1.32 -2.57 15.81
C ALA A 87 2.46 -2.40 16.83
N ARG A 88 3.07 -1.20 16.92
CA ARG A 88 4.11 -0.89 17.91
C ARG A 88 3.60 -1.07 19.34
N SER A 89 2.41 -0.57 19.66
CA SER A 89 1.84 -0.70 21.01
C SER A 89 1.53 -2.16 21.39
N ARG A 90 1.32 -3.03 20.39
CA ARG A 90 1.16 -4.48 20.54
C ARG A 90 2.48 -5.26 20.48
N GLY A 91 3.63 -4.58 20.49
CA GLY A 91 4.96 -5.21 20.52
C GLY A 91 5.48 -5.69 19.17
N TYR A 92 4.94 -5.19 18.05
CA TYR A 92 5.50 -5.45 16.73
C TYR A 92 6.72 -4.57 16.47
N ARG A 93 7.69 -5.12 15.75
CA ARG A 93 8.68 -4.31 15.04
C ARG A 93 8.05 -3.79 13.75
N VAL A 94 8.11 -2.49 13.53
CA VAL A 94 7.54 -1.86 12.34
C VAL A 94 8.66 -1.37 11.43
N TYR A 95 8.62 -1.80 10.17
CA TYR A 95 9.49 -1.31 9.11
C TYR A 95 8.65 -0.55 8.08
N LEU A 96 9.16 0.60 7.64
CA LEU A 96 8.53 1.41 6.60
C LEU A 96 9.52 1.62 5.46
N TYR A 97 9.16 1.10 4.29
CA TYR A 97 9.86 1.34 3.03
C TYR A 97 9.01 2.30 2.19
N TYR A 98 9.42 3.57 2.14
CA TYR A 98 8.78 4.56 1.29
C TYR A 98 9.50 4.65 -0.05
N VAL A 99 8.76 4.44 -1.14
CA VAL A 99 9.28 4.53 -2.51
C VAL A 99 8.60 5.71 -3.21
N GLY A 100 9.40 6.62 -3.74
CA GLY A 100 8.90 7.81 -4.44
C GLY A 100 9.78 8.17 -5.63
N LEU A 101 9.20 8.90 -6.58
CA LEU A 101 9.93 9.54 -7.66
C LEU A 101 9.97 11.04 -7.41
N GLN A 102 10.97 11.70 -8.00
CA GLN A 102 11.18 13.14 -7.84
C GLN A 102 10.03 14.02 -8.35
N ASP A 103 9.21 13.50 -9.27
CA ASP A 103 8.16 14.26 -9.95
C ASP A 103 6.89 13.40 -10.08
N VAL A 104 5.73 14.00 -9.78
CA VAL A 104 4.41 13.39 -9.96
C VAL A 104 4.14 12.98 -11.41
N GLN A 105 4.68 13.70 -12.40
CA GLN A 105 4.53 13.37 -13.80
C GLN A 105 5.16 12.02 -14.14
N LEU A 106 6.30 11.67 -13.50
CA LEU A 106 6.92 10.35 -13.66
C LEU A 106 6.02 9.24 -13.13
N HIS A 107 5.26 9.49 -12.06
CA HIS A 107 4.25 8.54 -11.56
C HIS A 107 3.12 8.34 -12.58
N VAL A 108 2.61 9.43 -13.16
CA VAL A 108 1.56 9.39 -14.19
C VAL A 108 2.02 8.60 -15.41
N ASP A 109 3.22 8.89 -15.91
CA ASP A 109 3.76 8.24 -17.11
C ASP A 109 4.02 6.75 -16.88
N ARG A 110 4.56 6.37 -15.72
CA ARG A 110 4.72 4.94 -15.38
C ARG A 110 3.39 4.20 -15.27
N VAL A 111 2.34 4.85 -14.73
CA VAL A 111 1.01 4.24 -14.70
C VAL A 111 0.44 4.10 -16.11
N ARG A 112 0.63 5.10 -16.98
CA ARG A 112 0.23 5.03 -18.40
C ARG A 112 0.92 3.88 -19.14
N THR A 113 2.23 3.75 -19.00
CA THR A 113 2.99 2.62 -19.58
C THR A 113 2.43 1.29 -19.11
N ARG A 114 2.20 1.15 -17.80
CA ARG A 114 1.62 -0.08 -17.23
C ARG A 114 0.23 -0.39 -17.78
N ILE A 115 -0.60 0.61 -18.08
CA ILE A 115 -1.92 0.40 -18.70
C ILE A 115 -1.76 -0.15 -20.13
N ILE A 116 -0.81 0.39 -20.90
CA ILE A 116 -0.48 -0.10 -22.25
C ILE A 116 -0.03 -1.56 -22.21
N GLU A 117 0.70 -1.96 -21.16
CA GLU A 117 1.15 -3.32 -20.90
C GLU A 117 0.06 -4.25 -20.31
N GLY A 118 -1.21 -3.80 -20.25
CA GLY A 118 -2.34 -4.60 -19.75
C GLY A 118 -2.61 -4.50 -18.25
N GLY A 119 -1.96 -3.56 -17.57
CA GLY A 119 -2.20 -3.27 -16.16
C GLY A 119 -3.44 -2.39 -15.90
N HIS A 120 -3.73 -2.16 -14.62
CA HIS A 120 -4.96 -1.51 -14.19
C HIS A 120 -4.94 0.02 -14.33
N PHE A 121 -6.05 0.57 -14.83
CA PHE A 121 -6.30 2.01 -14.98
C PHE A 121 -6.44 2.74 -13.65
N ILE A 122 -5.71 3.84 -13.47
CA ILE A 122 -5.89 4.75 -12.35
C ILE A 122 -6.02 6.16 -12.93
N ALA A 123 -7.05 6.89 -12.51
CA ALA A 123 -7.28 8.25 -12.98
C ALA A 123 -6.11 9.16 -12.60
N THR A 124 -5.65 10.01 -13.52
CA THR A 124 -4.55 10.95 -13.27
C THR A 124 -4.79 11.79 -12.02
N ASN A 125 -6.02 12.31 -11.83
CA ASN A 125 -6.37 13.11 -10.65
C ASN A 125 -6.24 12.33 -9.33
N ASP A 126 -6.46 11.01 -9.34
CA ASP A 126 -6.22 10.17 -8.16
C ASP A 126 -4.71 10.06 -7.88
N ILE A 127 -3.87 9.94 -8.91
CA ILE A 127 -2.41 9.90 -8.75
C ILE A 127 -1.91 11.22 -8.17
N LEU A 128 -2.33 12.35 -8.72
CA LEU A 128 -1.95 13.68 -8.23
C LEU A 128 -2.32 13.86 -6.75
N ARG A 129 -3.60 13.65 -6.41
CA ARG A 129 -4.10 13.75 -5.04
C ARG A 129 -3.38 12.80 -4.08
N ARG A 130 -3.12 11.56 -4.51
CA ARG A 130 -2.42 10.56 -3.70
C ARG A 130 -0.95 10.90 -3.51
N TYR A 131 -0.29 11.51 -4.50
CA TYR A 131 1.10 11.95 -4.41
C TYR A 131 1.26 12.99 -3.29
N ASP A 132 0.47 14.06 -3.34
CA ASP A 132 0.53 15.14 -2.34
C ASP A 132 0.20 14.63 -0.94
N ALA A 133 -0.88 13.83 -0.81
CA ALA A 133 -1.28 13.26 0.47
C ALA A 133 -0.22 12.28 1.02
N SER A 134 0.39 11.46 0.16
CA SER A 134 1.44 10.51 0.55
C SER A 134 2.67 11.24 1.09
N LEU A 135 3.12 12.30 0.41
CA LEU A 135 4.23 13.15 0.85
C LEU A 135 3.94 13.87 2.16
N SER A 136 2.73 14.43 2.30
CA SER A 136 2.32 15.07 3.56
C SER A 136 2.36 14.08 4.72
N ASN A 137 1.85 12.86 4.52
CA ASN A 137 1.78 11.84 5.56
C ASN A 137 3.16 11.29 5.95
N ILE A 138 4.05 11.02 4.99
CA ILE A 138 5.41 10.54 5.31
C ILE A 138 6.23 11.61 6.02
N ASN A 139 6.10 12.88 5.62
CA ASN A 139 6.78 13.99 6.27
C ASN A 139 6.31 14.19 7.71
N ALA A 140 5.02 14.04 7.98
CA ALA A 140 4.47 14.09 9.33
C ALA A 140 4.97 12.92 10.20
N PHE A 141 5.04 11.70 9.64
CA PHE A 141 5.49 10.50 10.35
C PHE A 141 6.99 10.48 10.65
N GLY A 142 7.82 11.09 9.79
CA GLY A 142 9.27 11.16 10.01
C GLY A 142 9.70 12.07 11.16
N GLN A 143 8.78 12.85 11.74
CA GLN A 143 9.05 13.78 12.84
C GLN A 143 8.67 13.22 14.24
N THR A 144 8.06 12.04 14.28
CA THR A 144 7.68 11.30 15.51
C THR A 144 8.65 10.18 15.81
#